data_AF-A0A4Y8KWZ9-F1
#
_entry.id   AF-A0A4Y8KWZ9-F1
#
_cell.length_a   1.000
_cell.length_b   1.000
_cell.length_c   1.000
_cell.angle_alpha   90.00
_cell.angle_beta   90.00
_cell.angle_gamma   90.00
#
_symmetry.space_group_name_H-M   'P 1'
#
loop_
_entity.id
_entity.type
_entity.pdbx_description
1 polymer ?
#
loop_
_entity_poly.entity_id
_entity_poly.type
_entity_poly.pdbx_seq_one_letter_code
_entity_poly.pdbx_strand_id
1 'polypeptide(L)'
;MKERLKKAFNHLKVLGLISNQQDLADKMKYARASVSKALNGHDGYLTDNFITEFCNKFPQIFNPNWLLTGEGEMLKDSQPAKPEEGEPSNYNILVQHLLSQLEKLEQANKELSETNKNLIEENKKLIADNGYYKGLLEQNGIKQTGTDN
;
A
#
# COMPACT_ATOMS: atom_id res chain seq x y z
N MET A 1 -6.94 -24.61 -14.93
CA MET A 1 -6.32 -23.38 -15.46
C MET A 1 -7.14 -22.11 -15.17
N LYS A 2 -8.41 -22.02 -15.57
CA LYS A 2 -9.29 -20.85 -15.36
C LYS A 2 -9.22 -20.23 -13.96
N GLU A 3 -9.45 -21.02 -12.92
CA GLU A 3 -9.46 -20.51 -11.54
C GLU A 3 -8.08 -20.01 -11.08
N ARG A 4 -6.99 -20.60 -11.59
CA ARG A 4 -5.62 -20.12 -11.33
C ARG A 4 -5.36 -18.78 -12.01
N LEU A 5 -5.80 -18.60 -13.25
CA LEU A 5 -5.71 -17.31 -13.95
C LEU A 5 -6.52 -16.22 -13.24
N LYS A 6 -7.74 -16.53 -12.77
CA LYS A 6 -8.53 -15.57 -11.96
C LYS A 6 -7.83 -15.19 -10.66
N LYS A 7 -7.22 -16.17 -9.98
CA LYS A 7 -6.46 -15.92 -8.76
C LYS A 7 -5.24 -15.02 -9.03
N ALA A 8 -4.49 -15.28 -10.11
CA ALA A 8 -3.39 -14.44 -10.53
C ALA A 8 -3.84 -13.01 -10.90
N PHE A 9 -4.96 -12.87 -11.63
CA PHE A 9 -5.57 -11.58 -11.95
C PHE A 9 -5.94 -10.78 -10.70
N ASN A 10 -6.60 -11.42 -9.72
CA ASN A 10 -6.94 -10.77 -8.46
C ASN A 10 -5.69 -10.38 -7.66
N HIS A 11 -4.63 -11.19 -7.70
CA HIS A 11 -3.37 -10.86 -7.05
C HIS A 11 -2.73 -9.60 -7.66
N LEU A 12 -2.75 -9.45 -8.99
CA LEU A 12 -2.29 -8.21 -9.65
C LEU A 12 -3.11 -6.98 -9.22
N LYS A 13 -4.41 -7.14 -8.95
CA LYS A 13 -5.25 -6.06 -8.41
C LYS A 13 -4.84 -5.66 -6.99
N VAL A 14 -4.56 -6.64 -6.13
CA VAL A 14 -4.10 -6.38 -4.75
C VAL A 14 -2.76 -5.65 -4.75
N LEU A 15 -1.86 -5.99 -5.68
CA LEU A 15 -0.58 -5.28 -5.87
C LEU A 15 -0.73 -3.88 -6.50
N GLY A 16 -1.93 -3.47 -6.91
CA GLY A 16 -2.16 -2.19 -7.60
C GLY A 16 -1.57 -2.13 -9.02
N LEU A 17 -1.16 -3.26 -9.60
CA LEU A 17 -0.54 -3.30 -10.93
C LEU A 17 -1.59 -3.17 -12.06
N ILE A 18 -2.82 -3.56 -11.79
CA ILE A 18 -3.98 -3.38 -12.66
C ILE A 18 -5.20 -3.09 -11.79
N SER A 19 -6.16 -2.34 -12.31
CA SER A 19 -7.43 -2.07 -11.61
C SER A 19 -8.56 -2.95 -12.14
N ASN A 20 -8.53 -3.25 -13.44
CA ASN A 20 -9.63 -3.90 -14.14
C ASN A 20 -9.15 -4.73 -15.36
N GLN A 21 -10.08 -5.36 -16.10
CA GLN A 21 -9.76 -6.20 -17.27
C GLN A 21 -9.22 -5.40 -18.46
N GLN A 22 -9.59 -4.11 -18.60
CA GLN A 22 -9.04 -3.22 -19.62
C GLN A 22 -7.54 -2.99 -19.38
N ASP A 23 -7.15 -2.66 -18.16
CA ASP A 23 -5.74 -2.43 -17.82
C ASP A 23 -4.87 -3.66 -18.11
N LEU A 24 -5.40 -4.87 -17.84
CA LEU A 24 -4.72 -6.10 -18.21
C LEU A 24 -4.61 -6.25 -19.73
N ALA A 25 -5.69 -5.98 -20.45
CA ALA A 25 -5.73 -6.07 -21.91
C ALA A 25 -4.72 -5.11 -22.56
N ASP A 26 -4.64 -3.87 -22.07
CA ASP A 26 -3.71 -2.85 -22.55
C ASP A 26 -2.25 -3.26 -22.31
N LYS A 27 -1.94 -3.80 -21.12
CA LYS A 27 -0.59 -4.31 -20.79
C LYS A 27 -0.19 -5.52 -21.64
N MET A 28 -1.12 -6.43 -21.88
CA MET A 28 -0.88 -7.61 -22.70
C MET A 28 -0.94 -7.31 -24.21
N LYS A 29 -1.45 -6.15 -24.62
CA LYS A 29 -1.78 -5.81 -26.02
C LYS A 29 -2.81 -6.78 -26.63
N TYR A 30 -3.78 -7.19 -25.83
CA TYR A 30 -4.94 -7.98 -26.27
C TYR A 30 -6.18 -7.11 -26.35
N ALA A 31 -7.17 -7.52 -27.14
CA ALA A 31 -8.51 -6.95 -27.02
C ALA A 31 -9.12 -7.30 -25.65
N ARG A 32 -9.81 -6.34 -25.02
CA ARG A 32 -10.53 -6.55 -23.75
C ARG A 32 -11.46 -7.77 -23.80
N ALA A 33 -12.15 -7.96 -24.92
CA ALA A 33 -13.03 -9.10 -25.13
C ALA A 33 -12.28 -10.44 -25.05
N SER A 34 -11.05 -10.51 -25.59
CA SER A 34 -10.21 -11.71 -25.51
C SER A 34 -9.76 -12.02 -24.09
N VAL A 35 -9.36 -10.99 -23.32
CA VAL A 35 -9.03 -11.14 -21.89
C VAL A 35 -10.23 -11.61 -21.08
N SER A 36 -11.41 -11.04 -21.33
CA SER A 36 -12.65 -11.43 -20.65
C SER A 36 -12.98 -12.90 -20.92
N LYS A 37 -12.88 -13.33 -22.18
CA LYS A 37 -13.11 -14.72 -22.56
C LYS A 37 -12.09 -15.68 -21.94
N ALA A 38 -10.81 -15.29 -21.88
CA ALA A 38 -9.77 -16.07 -21.21
C ALA A 38 -10.01 -16.21 -19.70
N LEU A 39 -10.38 -15.12 -19.00
CA LEU A 39 -10.72 -15.14 -17.57
C LEU A 39 -11.96 -15.99 -17.27
N ASN A 40 -12.90 -16.07 -18.21
CA ASN A 40 -14.06 -16.94 -18.12
C ASN A 40 -13.77 -18.40 -18.54
N GLY A 41 -12.55 -18.68 -19.01
CA GLY A 41 -12.08 -20.01 -19.37
C GLY A 41 -12.66 -20.55 -20.68
N HIS A 42 -12.96 -19.66 -21.64
CA HIS A 42 -13.38 -20.11 -22.96
C HIS A 42 -12.23 -20.77 -23.71
N ASP A 43 -12.51 -21.97 -24.23
CA ASP A 43 -11.61 -22.71 -25.11
C ASP A 43 -11.29 -21.86 -26.36
N GLY A 44 -10.00 -21.78 -26.70
CA GLY A 44 -9.47 -20.91 -27.76
C GLY A 44 -9.01 -19.52 -27.30
N TYR A 45 -9.38 -19.07 -26.11
CA TYR A 45 -8.89 -17.82 -25.52
C TYR A 45 -7.96 -18.06 -24.35
N LEU A 46 -8.34 -18.99 -23.46
CA LEU A 46 -7.46 -19.46 -22.40
C LEU A 46 -6.50 -20.52 -22.97
N THR A 47 -5.40 -20.06 -23.56
CA THR A 47 -4.39 -20.91 -24.21
C THR A 47 -3.07 -20.85 -23.46
N ASP A 48 -2.22 -21.85 -23.66
CA ASP A 48 -0.86 -21.84 -23.11
C ASP A 48 -0.08 -20.61 -23.56
N ASN A 49 -0.26 -20.17 -24.81
CA ASN A 49 0.34 -18.95 -25.32
C ASN A 49 -0.14 -17.70 -24.57
N PHE A 50 -1.45 -17.62 -24.26
CA PHE A 50 -1.98 -16.54 -23.43
C PHE A 50 -1.35 -16.53 -22.03
N ILE A 51 -1.18 -17.70 -21.41
CA ILE A 51 -0.53 -17.82 -20.10
C ILE A 51 0.95 -17.43 -20.16
N THR A 52 1.68 -17.89 -21.18
CA THR A 52 3.08 -17.52 -21.39
C THR A 52 3.24 -16.01 -21.55
N GLU A 53 2.41 -15.38 -22.40
CA GLU A 53 2.40 -13.93 -22.55
C GLU A 53 2.04 -13.21 -21.24
N PHE A 54 1.05 -13.71 -20.50
CA PHE A 54 0.69 -13.18 -19.20
C PHE A 54 1.87 -13.19 -18.22
N CYS A 55 2.55 -14.34 -18.07
CA CYS A 55 3.73 -14.46 -17.21
C CYS A 55 4.89 -13.58 -17.68
N ASN A 56 5.08 -13.42 -19.00
CA ASN A 56 6.12 -12.56 -19.57
C ASN A 56 5.87 -11.07 -19.30
N LYS A 57 4.60 -10.64 -19.26
CA LYS A 57 4.24 -9.25 -18.92
C LYS A 57 4.40 -8.91 -17.45
N PHE A 58 4.35 -9.92 -16.58
CA PHE A 58 4.51 -9.76 -15.14
C PHE A 58 5.68 -10.63 -14.67
N PRO A 59 6.92 -10.34 -15.13
CA PRO A 59 8.07 -11.17 -14.82
C PRO A 59 8.30 -11.22 -13.31
N GLN A 60 8.74 -12.37 -12.83
CA GLN A 60 9.06 -12.65 -11.42
C GLN A 60 7.87 -12.68 -10.45
N ILE A 61 6.64 -12.38 -10.88
CA ILE A 61 5.47 -12.46 -9.98
C ILE A 61 4.93 -13.89 -9.89
N PHE A 62 4.63 -14.49 -11.05
CA PHE A 62 3.93 -15.77 -11.11
C PHE A 62 4.83 -16.91 -11.57
N ASN A 63 4.59 -18.10 -11.01
CA ASN A 63 5.15 -19.34 -11.50
C ASN A 63 4.36 -19.85 -12.73
N PRO A 64 4.97 -19.93 -13.92
CA PRO A 64 4.29 -20.41 -15.12
C PRO A 64 3.79 -21.85 -15.01
N ASN A 65 4.55 -22.73 -14.35
CA ASN A 65 4.18 -24.14 -14.16
C ASN A 65 2.90 -24.24 -13.32
N TRP A 66 2.79 -23.44 -12.27
CA TRP A 66 1.57 -23.39 -11.48
C TRP A 66 0.37 -22.91 -12.30
N LEU A 67 0.50 -21.86 -13.12
CA LEU A 67 -0.62 -21.42 -13.94
C LEU A 67 -1.04 -22.51 -14.96
N LEU A 68 -0.08 -23.09 -15.66
CA LEU A 68 -0.29 -24.08 -16.72
C LEU A 68 -0.78 -25.42 -16.15
N THR A 69 0.06 -26.12 -15.40
CA THR A 69 -0.21 -27.49 -14.92
C THR A 69 -0.93 -27.49 -13.57
N GLY A 70 -0.65 -26.50 -12.72
CA GLY A 70 -1.11 -26.47 -11.32
C GLY A 70 -0.05 -26.95 -10.33
N GLU A 71 1.14 -27.31 -10.81
CA GLU A 71 2.25 -27.79 -9.99
C GLU A 71 3.03 -26.63 -9.37
N GLY A 72 3.46 -26.81 -8.11
CA GLY A 72 4.17 -25.79 -7.35
C GLY A 72 3.25 -24.72 -6.76
N GLU A 73 3.83 -23.58 -6.42
CA GLU A 73 3.11 -22.44 -5.82
C GLU A 73 2.79 -21.35 -6.84
N MET A 74 1.83 -20.49 -6.52
CA MET A 74 1.39 -19.39 -7.40
C MET A 74 2.49 -18.37 -7.68
N LEU A 75 3.25 -18.01 -6.66
CA LEU A 75 4.28 -16.98 -6.73
C LEU A 75 5.63 -17.60 -7.02
N LYS A 76 6.46 -16.90 -7.79
CA LYS A 76 7.80 -17.37 -8.18
C LYS A 76 8.77 -17.39 -6.98
N ASP A 77 8.52 -16.55 -5.96
CA ASP A 77 9.37 -16.37 -4.78
C ASP A 77 8.58 -16.39 -3.45
N SER A 78 7.79 -17.43 -3.15
CA SER A 78 7.33 -17.66 -1.76
C SER A 78 8.32 -18.49 -0.92
N GLN A 79 9.50 -18.81 -1.44
CA GLN A 79 10.59 -19.26 -0.58
C GLN A 79 11.23 -18.03 0.06
N PRO A 80 11.20 -17.83 1.39
CA PRO A 80 12.26 -17.03 2.00
C PRO A 80 13.55 -17.69 1.53
N ALA A 81 14.40 -16.92 0.84
CA ALA A 81 15.71 -17.38 0.43
C ALA A 81 16.32 -18.17 1.59
N LYS A 82 16.53 -19.47 1.42
CA LYS A 82 17.43 -20.21 2.30
C LYS A 82 18.73 -19.41 2.29
N PRO A 83 19.25 -18.96 3.43
CA PRO A 83 20.52 -18.26 3.43
C PRO A 83 21.56 -19.25 2.91
N GLU A 84 22.07 -19.03 1.70
CA GLU A 84 23.33 -19.63 1.28
C GLU A 84 24.41 -18.99 2.14
N GLU A 85 24.93 -19.78 3.08
CA GLU A 85 26.06 -19.42 3.93
C GLU A 85 27.27 -19.13 3.04
N GLY A 86 27.71 -17.87 2.96
CA GLY A 86 29.01 -17.60 2.34
C GLY A 86 29.36 -16.17 1.96
N GLU A 87 28.41 -15.27 1.67
CA GLU A 87 28.78 -13.90 1.24
C GLU A 87 28.43 -12.84 2.30
N PRO A 88 29.36 -11.91 2.63
CA PRO A 88 29.07 -10.79 3.53
C PRO A 88 28.04 -9.89 2.85
N SER A 89 26.77 -10.15 3.19
CA SER A 89 25.64 -9.81 2.36
C SER A 89 25.34 -8.31 2.38
N ASN A 90 25.04 -7.77 1.19
CA ASN A 90 24.31 -6.52 0.95
C ASN A 90 23.11 -6.33 1.93
N TYR A 91 22.56 -7.43 2.44
CA TYR A 91 21.53 -7.46 3.47
C TYR A 91 21.94 -6.76 4.76
N ASN A 92 23.20 -6.85 5.20
CA ASN A 92 23.61 -6.22 6.46
C ASN A 92 23.61 -4.70 6.34
N ILE A 93 24.07 -4.15 5.21
CA ILE A 93 24.00 -2.71 4.93
C ILE A 93 22.54 -2.25 4.86
N LEU A 94 21.67 -3.02 4.20
CA LEU A 94 20.25 -2.73 4.13
C LEU A 94 19.59 -2.74 5.52
N VAL A 95 19.91 -3.72 6.37
CA VAL A 95 19.40 -3.81 7.74
C VAL A 95 19.88 -2.63 8.58
N GLN A 96 21.16 -2.25 8.51
CA GLN A 96 21.67 -1.07 9.21
C GLN A 96 21.01 0.23 8.74
N HIS A 97 20.79 0.37 7.44
CA HIS A 97 20.06 1.52 6.90
C HIS A 97 18.61 1.56 7.40
N LEU A 98 17.91 0.43 7.35
CA LEU A 98 16.53 0.32 7.82
C LEU A 98 16.42 0.63 9.32
N LEU A 99 17.35 0.12 10.15
CA LEU A 99 17.39 0.43 11.57
C LEU A 99 17.58 1.93 11.82
N SER A 100 18.48 2.58 11.07
CA SER A 100 18.66 4.04 11.18
C SER A 100 17.41 4.83 10.77
N GLN A 101 16.66 4.36 9.77
CA GLN A 101 15.39 5.00 9.37
C GLN A 101 14.31 4.81 10.44
N LEU A 102 14.25 3.64 11.09
CA LEU A 102 13.31 3.37 12.17
C LEU A 102 13.57 4.28 13.38
N GLU A 103 14.83 4.43 13.79
CA GLU A 103 15.20 5.32 14.90
C GLU A 103 14.80 6.79 14.62
N LYS A 104 15.02 7.27 13.40
CA LYS A 104 14.60 8.62 13.00
C LYS A 104 13.08 8.80 13.07
N LEU A 105 12.32 7.77 12.66
CA LEU A 105 10.87 7.80 12.71
C LEU A 105 10.37 7.80 14.17
N GLU A 106 10.98 7.01 15.04
CA GLU A 106 10.67 6.99 16.47
C GLU A 106 10.94 8.35 17.12
N GLN A 107 12.07 8.97 16.82
CA GLN A 107 12.42 10.29 17.33
C GLN A 107 11.44 11.37 16.86
N ALA A 108 11.10 11.40 15.56
CA ALA A 108 10.13 12.34 15.02
C ALA A 108 8.74 12.18 15.67
N ASN A 109 8.29 10.94 15.90
CA ASN A 109 7.04 10.67 16.58
C ASN A 109 7.05 11.13 18.04
N LYS A 110 8.19 10.97 18.73
CA LYS A 110 8.37 11.45 20.10
C LYS A 110 8.29 12.98 20.18
N GLU A 111 9.00 13.67 19.29
CA GLU A 111 8.97 15.14 19.20
C GLU A 111 7.58 15.68 18.88
N LEU A 112 6.87 15.04 17.95
CA LEU A 112 5.49 15.38 17.61
C LEU A 112 4.55 15.20 18.81
N SER A 113 4.70 14.10 19.53
CA SER A 113 3.92 13.83 20.76
C SER A 113 4.16 14.90 21.82
N GLU A 114 5.42 15.29 22.03
CA GLU A 114 5.79 16.32 23.00
C GLU A 114 5.26 17.70 22.60
N THR A 115 5.37 18.06 21.32
CA THR A 115 4.83 19.31 20.77
C THR A 115 3.32 19.38 20.93
N ASN A 116 2.61 18.28 20.65
CA ASN A 116 1.17 18.21 20.84
C ASN A 116 0.76 18.41 22.30
N LYS A 117 1.48 17.83 23.26
CA LYS A 117 1.23 18.06 24.69
C LYS A 117 1.40 19.54 25.05
N ASN A 118 2.47 20.17 24.58
CA ASN A 118 2.73 21.59 24.85
C ASN A 118 1.63 22.49 24.29
N LEU A 119 1.19 22.25 23.05
CA LEU A 119 0.08 22.97 22.43
C LEU A 119 -1.24 22.80 23.20
N ILE A 120 -1.51 21.60 23.72
CA ILE A 120 -2.68 21.35 24.56
C ILE A 120 -2.61 22.19 25.84
N GLU A 121 -1.47 22.22 26.52
CA GLU A 121 -1.29 23.01 27.73
C GLU A 121 -1.37 24.52 27.48
N GLU A 122 -0.82 25.00 26.35
CA GLU A 122 -0.94 26.40 25.95
C GLU A 122 -2.39 26.78 25.63
N ASN A 123 -3.10 25.94 24.88
CA ASN A 123 -4.53 26.13 24.62
C ASN A 123 -5.35 26.18 25.90
N LYS A 124 -5.05 25.34 26.90
CA LYS A 124 -5.73 25.38 28.22
C LYS A 124 -5.52 26.73 28.91
N LYS A 125 -4.30 27.29 28.88
CA LYS A 125 -4.00 28.61 29.47
C LYS A 125 -4.75 29.72 28.75
N LEU A 126 -4.74 29.73 27.41
CA LEU A 126 -5.47 30.71 26.62
C LEU A 126 -6.98 30.68 26.87
N ILE A 127 -7.56 29.49 27.04
CA ILE A 127 -8.98 29.34 27.41
C ILE A 127 -9.25 29.96 28.79
N ALA A 128 -8.37 29.73 29.78
CA ALA A 128 -8.51 30.31 31.11
C ALA A 128 -8.41 31.84 31.08
N ASP A 129 -7.41 32.38 30.38
CA ASP A 129 -7.22 33.83 30.22
C ASP A 129 -8.42 34.49 29.52
N ASN A 130 -8.90 33.89 28.42
CA ASN A 130 -10.10 34.36 27.73
C ASN A 130 -11.34 34.37 28.65
N GLY A 131 -11.51 33.34 29.47
CA GLY A 131 -12.59 33.29 30.48
C GLY A 131 -12.49 34.42 31.50
N TYR A 132 -11.27 34.72 31.97
CA TYR A 132 -11.02 35.82 32.89
C TYR A 132 -11.35 37.19 32.27
N TYR A 133 -10.87 37.46 31.06
CA TYR A 133 -11.16 38.72 30.36
C TYR A 133 -12.65 38.88 30.07
N LYS A 134 -13.34 37.81 29.70
CA LYS A 134 -14.80 37.84 29.51
C LYS A 134 -15.53 38.27 30.79
N GLY A 135 -15.16 37.70 31.95
CA GLY A 135 -15.73 38.10 33.24
C GLY A 135 -15.48 39.56 33.60
N LEU A 136 -14.29 40.11 33.32
CA LEU A 136 -14.00 41.53 33.51
C LEU A 136 -14.84 42.44 32.61
N LEU A 137 -15.05 42.06 31.36
CA LEU A 137 -15.87 42.85 30.43
C LEU A 137 -17.33 42.86 30.85
N GLU A 138 -17.86 41.72 31.31
CA GLU A 138 -19.21 41.62 31.88
C GLU A 138 -19.38 42.51 33.12
N GLN A 139 -18.41 42.51 34.04
CA GLN A 139 -18.43 43.38 35.23
C GLN A 139 -18.40 44.88 34.90
N ASN A 140 -17.75 45.25 33.80
CA ASN A 140 -17.68 46.64 33.32
C ASN A 140 -18.81 47.00 32.33
N GLY A 141 -19.79 46.11 32.10
CA GLY A 141 -20.93 46.35 31.22
C GLY A 141 -20.60 46.40 29.72
N ILE A 142 -19.41 45.91 29.32
CA ILE A 142 -18.95 45.89 27.92
C ILE A 142 -19.37 44.56 27.30
N LYS A 143 -20.31 44.57 26.36
CA LYS A 143 -20.72 43.37 25.62
C LYS A 143 -19.68 43.04 24.55
N GLN A 144 -19.10 41.82 24.58
CA GLN A 144 -18.31 41.31 23.46
C GLN A 144 -19.22 41.05 22.25
N THR A 145 -18.97 41.72 21.13
CA THR A 145 -19.61 41.42 19.84
C THR A 145 -18.91 40.22 19.21
N GLY A 146 -19.48 39.02 19.35
CA GLY A 146 -19.00 37.85 18.61
C GLY A 146 -19.37 37.97 17.14
N THR A 147 -18.38 37.84 16.24
CA THR A 147 -18.62 37.43 14.86
C THR A 147 -19.06 35.97 14.88
N ASP A 148 -20.37 35.75 14.73
CA ASP A 148 -20.93 34.47 14.33
C ASP A 148 -20.40 34.14 12.92
N ASN A 149 -19.71 33.01 12.78
CA ASN A 149 -19.49 32.33 11.50
C ASN A 149 -19.37 30.82 11.75
#